data_AF-A0A7S3U9G3-F1
#
_entry.id   AF-A0A7S3U9G3-F1
#
_cell.length_a   1.000
_cell.length_b   1.000
_cell.length_c   1.000
_cell.angle_alpha   90.00
_cell.angle_beta   90.00
_cell.angle_gamma   90.00
#
_symmetry.space_group_name_H-M   'P 1'
#
loop_
_entity.id
_entity.type
_entity.pdbx_description
1 polymer ?
#
loop_
_entity_poly.entity_id
_entity_poly.type
_entity_poly.pdbx_seq_one_letter_code
_entity_poly.pdbx_strand_id
1 'polypeptide(L)'
;RVRDRLRANVPGGGTGDTPYFVRNCNKYPPGAMYGSLEVISRSAIELYFPGEVRCRDELHWKGWGEDLYLEQCLLKLGAYNFDDFGMVGDLNCNGFTCQNESIAAFHPFKNV
;
A
#
# COMPACT_ATOMS: atom_id res chain seq x y z
N ARG A 1 -1.49 -15.23 -6.57
CA ARG A 1 -0.41 -14.71 -5.71
C ARG A 1 -0.84 -13.49 -4.91
N VAL A 2 -1.03 -12.28 -5.48
CA VAL A 2 -1.51 -11.09 -4.73
C VAL A 2 -2.82 -11.39 -3.98
N ARG A 3 -3.85 -11.86 -4.70
CA ARG A 3 -5.16 -12.21 -4.11
C ARG A 3 -5.05 -13.24 -2.98
N ASP A 4 -4.18 -14.23 -3.12
CA ASP A 4 -4.04 -15.33 -2.15
C ASP A 4 -3.34 -14.86 -0.87
N ARG A 5 -2.34 -13.96 -1.00
CA ARG A 5 -1.72 -13.29 0.15
C ARG A 5 -2.70 -12.38 0.88
N LEU A 6 -3.47 -11.58 0.14
CA LEU A 6 -4.46 -10.70 0.75
C LEU A 6 -5.51 -11.47 1.54
N ARG A 7 -6.02 -12.60 1.03
CA ARG A 7 -6.99 -13.43 1.76
C ARG A 7 -6.47 -13.92 3.11
N ALA A 8 -5.18 -14.18 3.23
CA ALA A 8 -4.56 -14.66 4.47
C ALA A 8 -4.28 -13.51 5.46
N ASN A 9 -3.96 -12.31 4.96
CA ASN A 9 -3.42 -11.21 5.77
C ASN A 9 -4.41 -10.05 6.03
N VAL A 10 -5.53 -9.98 5.30
CA VAL A 10 -6.53 -8.91 5.45
C VAL A 10 -7.47 -9.21 6.63
N PRO A 11 -7.67 -8.27 7.58
CA PRO A 11 -8.67 -8.38 8.63
C PRO A 11 -10.07 -8.66 8.07
N GLY A 12 -10.76 -9.67 8.61
CA GLY A 12 -12.08 -10.08 8.12
C GLY A 12 -12.06 -10.87 6.80
N GLY A 13 -10.90 -11.36 6.35
CA GLY A 13 -10.78 -12.22 5.16
C GLY A 13 -11.05 -11.52 3.83
N GLY A 14 -11.07 -10.18 3.83
CA GLY A 14 -11.33 -9.38 2.63
C GLY A 14 -12.80 -9.41 2.17
N THR A 15 -13.76 -9.48 3.11
CA THR A 15 -15.21 -9.44 2.85
C THR A 15 -15.70 -8.19 2.11
N GLY A 16 -14.82 -7.22 1.82
CA GLY A 16 -15.06 -6.12 0.90
C GLY A 16 -15.52 -4.82 1.58
N ASP A 17 -16.17 -4.93 2.74
CA ASP A 17 -16.81 -3.76 3.37
C ASP A 17 -15.83 -2.87 4.15
N THR A 18 -14.79 -3.44 4.77
CA THR A 18 -13.80 -2.65 5.51
C THR A 18 -12.84 -1.96 4.53
N PRO A 19 -12.74 -0.62 4.52
CA PRO A 19 -11.75 0.08 3.70
C PRO A 19 -10.35 -0.19 4.23
N TYR A 20 -9.44 -0.67 3.38
CA TYR A 20 -8.06 -0.91 3.77
C TYR A 20 -7.04 -0.64 2.66
N PHE A 21 -5.79 -0.50 3.07
CA PHE A 21 -4.63 -0.53 2.19
C PHE A 21 -3.45 -1.28 2.83
N VAL A 22 -2.47 -1.64 2.01
CA VAL A 22 -1.28 -2.39 2.44
C VAL A 22 -0.07 -1.48 2.48
N ARG A 23 0.70 -1.58 3.56
CA ARG A 23 2.06 -1.05 3.65
C ARG A 23 3.04 -2.16 3.32
N ASN A 24 3.81 -1.97 2.26
CA ASN A 24 4.69 -2.99 1.68
C ASN A 24 6.16 -2.76 2.04
N CYS A 25 6.49 -1.68 2.76
CA CYS A 25 7.86 -1.30 3.05
C CYS A 25 8.12 -1.06 4.54
N ASN A 26 9.14 -1.72 5.10
CA ASN A 26 9.52 -1.56 6.52
C ASN A 26 10.73 -0.63 6.76
N LYS A 27 11.34 -0.12 5.67
CA LYS A 27 12.46 0.82 5.75
C LYS A 27 12.11 2.11 6.48
N TYR A 28 10.83 2.48 6.48
CA TYR A 28 10.30 3.67 7.13
C TYR A 28 9.36 3.24 8.27
N PRO A 29 9.76 3.33 9.55
CA PRO A 29 8.89 2.96 10.68
C PRO A 29 7.68 3.91 10.80
N PRO A 30 6.48 3.41 11.17
CA PRO A 30 6.14 2.02 11.52
C PRO A 30 5.89 1.09 10.31
N GLY A 31 6.00 1.61 9.10
CA GLY A 31 5.74 0.97 7.81
C GLY A 31 5.23 2.02 6.85
N ALA A 32 5.43 1.83 5.54
CA ALA A 32 4.91 2.73 4.51
C ALA A 32 4.27 1.95 3.36
N MET A 33 3.21 2.53 2.79
CA MET A 33 2.86 2.30 1.39
C MET A 33 4.00 2.93 0.59
N TYR A 34 4.78 2.08 -0.06
CA TYR A 34 5.93 2.50 -0.82
C TYR A 34 5.72 2.05 -2.25
N GLY A 35 6.19 2.85 -3.19
CA GLY A 35 5.90 2.70 -4.62
C GLY A 35 6.10 1.32 -5.26
N SER A 36 6.07 1.30 -6.59
CA SER A 36 6.11 0.09 -7.46
C SER A 36 4.90 -0.84 -7.39
N LEU A 37 4.19 -0.91 -6.26
CA LEU A 37 2.87 -1.54 -6.16
C LEU A 37 2.10 -1.06 -4.93
N GLU A 38 0.98 -0.38 -5.16
CA GLU A 38 0.02 0.01 -4.14
C GLU A 38 -1.18 -0.94 -4.15
N VAL A 39 -1.48 -1.55 -3.00
CA VAL A 39 -2.62 -2.44 -2.85
C VAL A 39 -3.67 -1.81 -1.94
N ILE A 40 -4.83 -1.53 -2.52
CA ILE A 40 -5.90 -0.75 -1.91
C ILE A 40 -7.22 -1.49 -2.14
N SER A 41 -8.05 -1.58 -1.11
CA SER A 41 -9.37 -2.19 -1.23
C SER A 41 -10.30 -1.32 -2.09
N ARG A 42 -11.29 -1.95 -2.73
CA ARG A 42 -12.32 -1.21 -3.47
C ARG A 42 -13.03 -0.18 -2.58
N SER A 43 -13.42 -0.57 -1.37
CA SER A 43 -14.07 0.31 -0.41
C SER A 43 -13.20 1.48 0.03
N ALA A 44 -11.87 1.32 0.10
CA ALA A 44 -10.95 2.43 0.36
C ALA A 44 -10.85 3.40 -0.83
N ILE A 45 -10.94 2.92 -2.07
CA ILE A 45 -11.02 3.78 -3.25
C ILE A 45 -12.37 4.52 -3.33
N GLU A 46 -13.47 3.84 -3.01
CA GLU A 46 -14.81 4.44 -2.91
C GLU A 46 -14.88 5.52 -1.80
N LEU A 47 -14.06 5.37 -0.76
CA LEU A 47 -13.84 6.38 0.28
C LEU A 47 -12.94 7.54 -0.19
N TYR A 48 -11.89 7.25 -0.97
CA TYR A 48 -10.88 8.22 -1.42
C TYR A 48 -11.45 9.32 -2.32
N PHE A 49 -12.11 8.95 -3.43
CA PHE A 49 -12.56 9.92 -4.43
C PHE A 49 -13.46 11.04 -3.90
N PRO A 50 -14.50 10.78 -3.07
CA PRO A 50 -15.28 11.86 -2.48
C PRO A 50 -14.51 12.64 -1.39
N GLY A 51 -13.49 12.03 -0.78
CA GLY A 51 -12.68 12.61 0.29
C GLY A 51 -11.44 13.38 -0.17
N GLU A 52 -11.05 13.29 -1.45
CA GLU A 52 -9.77 13.81 -1.95
C GLU A 52 -9.61 15.32 -1.73
N VAL A 53 -10.71 16.09 -1.80
CA VAL A 53 -10.73 17.53 -1.54
C VAL A 53 -10.30 17.82 -0.11
N ARG A 54 -10.82 17.05 0.85
CA ARG A 54 -10.44 17.18 2.26
C ARG A 54 -8.96 16.87 2.47
N CYS A 55 -8.44 15.86 1.79
CA CYS A 55 -7.01 15.53 1.84
C CYS A 55 -6.15 16.65 1.28
N ARG A 56 -6.50 17.19 0.12
CA ARG A 56 -5.76 18.30 -0.51
C ARG A 56 -5.73 19.55 0.37
N ASP A 57 -6.85 19.85 1.03
CA ASP A 57 -7.02 21.11 1.76
C ASP A 57 -6.48 21.03 3.20
N GLU A 58 -6.47 19.84 3.82
CA GLU A 58 -6.11 19.66 5.23
C GLU A 58 -4.76 18.94 5.46
N LEU A 59 -4.16 18.30 4.45
CA LEU A 59 -2.83 17.71 4.57
C LEU A 59 -1.73 18.70 4.14
N HIS A 60 -0.61 18.69 4.85
CA HIS A 60 0.60 19.44 4.47
C HIS A 60 1.42 18.68 3.43
N TRP A 61 0.81 18.32 2.31
CA TRP A 61 1.35 17.34 1.35
C TRP A 61 2.46 17.87 0.43
N LYS A 62 2.73 19.18 0.44
CA LYS A 62 3.74 19.78 -0.44
C LYS A 62 5.11 19.18 -0.15
N GLY A 63 5.69 18.51 -1.15
CA GLY A 63 6.99 17.83 -1.06
C GLY A 63 6.90 16.32 -0.78
N TRP A 64 5.70 15.75 -0.68
CA TRP A 64 5.50 14.31 -0.56
C TRP A 64 5.48 13.63 -1.94
N GLY A 65 5.85 12.35 -1.98
CA GLY A 65 5.57 11.47 -3.11
C GLY A 65 4.10 11.07 -3.19
N GLU A 66 3.66 10.50 -4.32
CA GLU A 66 2.27 10.09 -4.50
C GLU A 66 1.82 9.00 -3.53
N ASP A 67 2.71 8.05 -3.21
CA ASP A 67 2.47 6.94 -2.31
C ASP A 67 2.21 7.43 -0.87
N LEU A 68 3.06 8.33 -0.37
CA LEU A 68 2.90 8.96 0.93
C LEU A 68 1.64 9.83 0.98
N TYR A 69 1.35 10.60 -0.08
CA TYR A 69 0.11 11.37 -0.14
C TYR A 69 -1.12 10.48 -0.03
N LEU A 70 -1.16 9.39 -0.80
CA LEU A 70 -2.29 8.48 -0.83
C LEU A 70 -2.45 7.75 0.50
N GLU A 71 -1.36 7.26 1.12
CA GLU A 71 -1.39 6.67 2.46
C GLU A 71 -1.97 7.63 3.50
N GLN A 72 -1.45 8.85 3.58
CA GLN A 72 -1.90 9.84 4.56
C GLN A 72 -3.35 10.26 4.33
N CYS A 73 -3.78 10.35 3.07
CA CYS A 73 -5.17 10.61 2.72
C CYS A 73 -6.10 9.46 3.16
N LEU A 74 -5.74 8.22 2.86
CA LEU A 74 -6.52 7.05 3.24
C LEU A 74 -6.65 6.91 4.76
N LEU A 75 -5.56 7.11 5.51
CA LEU A 75 -5.59 7.15 6.98
C LEU A 75 -6.53 8.24 7.49
N LYS A 76 -6.42 9.45 6.91
CA LYS A 76 -7.26 10.60 7.28
C LYS A 76 -8.75 10.36 7.00
N LEU A 77 -9.07 9.60 5.97
CA LEU A 77 -10.44 9.24 5.62
C LEU A 77 -10.96 8.04 6.42
N GLY A 78 -10.11 7.34 7.17
CA GLY A 78 -10.48 6.25 8.06
C GLY A 78 -10.29 4.85 7.49
N ALA A 79 -9.52 4.70 6.41
CA ALA A 79 -9.11 3.39 5.93
C ALA A 79 -8.10 2.74 6.89
N TYR A 80 -8.24 1.44 7.09
CA TYR A 80 -7.30 0.65 7.89
C TYR A 80 -6.05 0.33 7.09
N ASN A 81 -4.92 0.22 7.77
CA ASN A 81 -3.68 -0.26 7.18
C ASN A 81 -3.24 -1.57 7.82
N PHE A 82 -2.56 -2.41 7.05
CA PHE A 82 -1.79 -3.53 7.59
C PHE A 82 -0.49 -3.71 6.80
N ASP A 83 0.45 -4.44 7.40
CA ASP A 83 1.78 -4.61 6.87
C ASP A 83 1.92 -5.95 6.13
N ASP A 84 2.42 -5.90 4.90
CA ASP A 84 2.87 -7.08 4.15
C ASP A 84 4.16 -6.76 3.41
N PHE A 85 5.28 -6.80 4.15
CA PHE A 85 6.61 -6.50 3.63
C PHE A 85 7.18 -7.61 2.72
N GLY A 86 6.51 -8.76 2.65
CA GLY A 86 6.91 -9.88 1.81
C GLY A 86 6.29 -9.82 0.41
N MET A 87 5.25 -9.01 0.21
CA MET A 87 4.46 -8.99 -1.03
C MET A 87 5.24 -8.50 -2.24
N VAL A 88 6.07 -7.47 -2.06
CA VAL A 88 6.83 -6.79 -3.11
C VAL A 88 8.31 -6.94 -2.82
N GLY A 89 9.05 -7.45 -3.78
CA GLY A 89 10.51 -7.42 -3.75
C GLY A 89 10.98 -6.10 -4.30
N ASP A 90 11.29 -5.13 -3.42
CA ASP A 90 11.81 -3.82 -3.83
C ASP A 90 13.25 -3.59 -3.32
N LEU A 91 14.23 -3.43 -4.22
CA LEU A 91 15.62 -3.10 -3.83
C LEU A 91 15.75 -1.74 -3.14
N ASN A 92 14.82 -0.82 -3.37
CA ASN A 92 14.80 0.49 -2.70
C ASN A 92 14.22 0.40 -1.28
N CYS A 93 13.55 -0.71 -0.93
CA CYS A 93 13.00 -0.98 0.38
C CYS A 93 13.55 -2.26 1.04
N ASN A 94 12.84 -3.39 0.98
CA ASN A 94 13.15 -4.59 1.78
C ASN A 94 14.25 -5.46 1.15
N GLY A 95 14.62 -5.22 -0.11
CA GLY A 95 15.45 -6.13 -0.90
C GLY A 95 14.74 -7.44 -1.23
N PHE A 96 15.30 -8.22 -2.16
CA PHE A 96 14.73 -9.53 -2.52
C PHE A 96 15.72 -10.42 -3.27
N THR A 97 15.30 -11.67 -3.49
CA THR A 97 15.90 -12.58 -4.46
C THR A 97 14.85 -13.01 -5.48
N CYS A 98 15.22 -13.10 -6.77
CA CYS A 98 14.28 -13.50 -7.83
C CYS A 98 13.74 -14.93 -7.67
N GLN A 99 14.37 -15.74 -6.82
CA GLN A 99 13.99 -17.12 -6.54
C GLN A 99 12.89 -17.24 -5.49
N ASN A 100 12.53 -16.15 -4.81
CA ASN A 100 11.48 -16.18 -3.81
C ASN A 100 10.10 -16.20 -4.47
N GLU A 101 9.53 -17.39 -4.64
CA GLU A 101 8.21 -17.59 -5.26
C GLU A 101 7.05 -16.97 -4.47
N SER A 102 7.26 -16.60 -3.21
CA SER A 102 6.23 -15.93 -2.44
C SER A 102 5.97 -14.53 -2.98
N ILE A 103 7.01 -13.83 -3.45
CA ILE A 103 6.93 -12.44 -3.94
C ILE A 103 5.99 -12.33 -5.14
N ALA A 104 5.11 -11.33 -5.10
CA ALA A 104 4.08 -11.14 -6.09
C ALA A 104 4.50 -10.18 -7.22
N ALA A 105 5.37 -9.22 -6.91
CA ALA A 105 5.90 -8.24 -7.86
C ALA A 105 7.34 -7.86 -7.47
N PHE A 106 8.15 -7.44 -8.44
CA PHE A 106 9.55 -7.11 -8.21
C PHE A 106 9.93 -5.74 -8.83
N HIS A 107 10.76 -4.98 -8.12
CA HIS A 107 11.22 -3.65 -8.49
C HIS A 107 12.61 -3.36 -7.89
N PRO A 108 13.49 -2.55 -8.49
CA PRO A 108 13.43 -1.98 -9.83
C PRO A 108 14.11 -2.90 -10.85
N PHE A 109 13.45 -3.12 -11.98
CA PHE A 109 14.09 -3.68 -13.17
C PHE A 109 13.88 -2.73 -14.36
N LYS A 110 14.67 -1.67 -14.42
CA LYS A 110 14.51 -0.61 -15.44
C LYS A 110 15.03 -1.00 -16.83
N ASN A 111 15.85 -2.05 -16.90
CA ASN A 111 16.57 -2.47 -18.10
C ASN A 111 16.18 -3.89 -18.54
N VAL A 112 15.11 -4.45 -17.99
CA VAL A 112 14.51 -5.70 -18.47
C VAL A 112 13.27 -5.39 -19.29
#